data_AF-A0A1N6N0U9-F1
#
_entry.id   AF-A0A1N6N0U9-F1
#
_cell.length_a   1.000
_cell.length_b   1.000
_cell.length_c   1.000
_cell.angle_alpha   90.00
_cell.angle_beta   90.00
_cell.angle_gamma   90.00
#
_symmetry.space_group_name_H-M   'P 1'
#
loop_
_entity.id
_entity.type
_entity.pdbx_description
1 polymer ?
#
loop_
_entity_poly.entity_id
_entity_poly.type
_entity_poly.pdbx_seq_one_letter_code
_entity_poly.pdbx_strand_id
1 'polypeptide(L)' 'MTPTQRHAFEAASGHFDIHFLSLVCVGFFFATLFLWAAWAALDVWNGWANDNVRNQTLSQFALRTALLLVIAVWMFAS' A
#
# COMPACT_ATOMS: atom_id res chain seq x y z
N MET A 1 4.63 -21.65 0.20
CA MET A 1 5.83 -22.05 -0.57
C MET A 1 6.43 -23.28 0.09
N THR A 2 6.72 -24.33 -0.67
CA THR A 2 7.33 -25.55 -0.10
C THR A 2 8.84 -25.35 0.14
N PRO A 3 9.46 -26.10 1.07
CA PRO A 3 10.91 -26.00 1.32
C PRO A 3 11.74 -26.26 0.05
N THR A 4 11.30 -27.20 -0.78
CA THR A 4 11.94 -27.55 -2.06
C THR A 4 11.91 -26.40 -3.06
N GLN A 5 10.79 -25.66 -3.13
CA GLN A 5 10.68 -24.47 -3.98
C GLN A 5 11.57 -23.32 -3.48
N ARG A 6 11.69 -23.13 -2.16
CA ARG A 6 12.58 -22.11 -1.58
C ARG A 6 14.04 -22.40 -1.93
N HIS A 7 14.47 -23.65 -1.76
CA HIS A 7 15.83 -24.08 -2.11
C HIS A 7 16.13 -23.94 -3.61
N ALA A 8 15.19 -24.33 -4.48
CA ALA A 8 15.35 -24.16 -5.92
C ALA A 8 15.48 -22.69 -6.33
N PHE A 9 14.71 -21.80 -5.70
CA PHE A 9 14.83 -20.36 -5.93
C PHE A 9 16.18 -19.82 -5.45
N GLU A 10 16.58 -20.15 -4.22
CA GLU A 10 17.83 -19.66 -3.61
C GLU A 10 19.06 -20.10 -4.41
N ALA A 11 19.08 -21.35 -4.90
CA ALA A 11 20.13 -21.85 -5.76
C ALA A 11 20.19 -21.13 -7.12
N ALA A 12 19.03 -20.77 -7.69
CA ALA A 12 18.94 -20.07 -8.97
C ALA A 12 19.19 -18.55 -8.87
N SER A 13 18.85 -17.94 -7.74
CA SER A 13 18.92 -16.49 -7.51
C SER A 13 20.29 -16.01 -7.01
N GLY A 14 21.26 -16.92 -6.86
CA GLY A 14 22.59 -16.60 -6.33
C GLY A 14 22.60 -16.39 -4.82
N HIS A 15 21.84 -17.21 -4.07
CA HIS A 15 21.66 -17.12 -2.62
C HIS A 15 20.93 -15.85 -2.16
N PHE A 16 20.03 -15.33 -2.99
CA PHE A 16 19.23 -14.17 -2.61
C PHE A 16 18.13 -14.55 -1.62
N ASP A 17 18.05 -13.86 -0.48
CA ASP A 17 17.04 -14.14 0.53
C ASP A 17 15.64 -13.70 0.06
N ILE A 18 14.75 -14.69 -0.05
CA ILE A 18 13.37 -14.50 -0.46
C ILE A 18 12.57 -13.65 0.55
N HIS A 19 12.97 -13.66 1.83
CA HIS A 19 12.33 -12.85 2.85
C HIS A 19 12.66 -11.37 2.66
N PHE A 20 13.93 -11.06 2.35
CA PHE A 20 14.35 -9.71 1.99
C PHE A 20 13.63 -9.21 0.73
N LEU A 21 13.48 -10.06 -0.31
CA LEU A 21 12.70 -9.70 -1.50
C LEU A 21 11.27 -9.29 -1.14
N SER A 22 10.61 -10.12 -0.33
CA SER A 22 9.23 -9.87 0.12
C SER A 22 9.12 -8.56 0.89
N LEU A 23 10.06 -8.28 1.79
CA LEU A 23 10.13 -7.03 2.55
C LEU A 23 10.24 -5.80 1.65
N VAL A 24 11.12 -5.86 0.64
CA VAL A 24 11.29 -4.75 -0.31
C VAL A 24 10.01 -4.54 -1.13
N CYS A 25 9.39 -5.61 -1.62
CA CYS A 25 8.13 -5.52 -2.38
C CYS A 25 6.99 -4.94 -1.53
N VAL A 26 6.82 -5.42 -0.30
CA VAL A 26 5.80 -4.91 0.64
C VAL A 26 6.08 -3.46 1.02
N GLY A 27 7.35 -3.11 1.28
CA GLY A 27 7.75 -1.74 1.58
C GLY A 27 7.46 -0.78 0.41
N PHE A 28 7.78 -1.19 -0.82
CA PHE A 28 7.47 -0.42 -2.02
C PHE A 28 5.96 -0.25 -2.23
N PHE A 29 5.18 -1.29 -1.95
CA PHE A 29 3.72 -1.23 -1.99
C PHE A 29 3.19 -0.19 -1.01
N PHE A 30 3.62 -0.22 0.26
CA PHE A 30 3.21 0.78 1.24
C PHE A 30 3.65 2.20 0.88
N ALA A 31 4.89 2.37 0.41
CA ALA A 31 5.38 3.69 -0.03
C ALA A 31 4.49 4.29 -1.12
N THR A 32 4.14 3.47 -2.12
CA THR A 32 3.23 3.86 -3.21
C THR A 32 1.83 4.18 -2.68
N LEU A 33 1.31 3.36 -1.78
CA LEU A 33 -0.03 3.51 -1.19
C LEU A 33 -0.13 4.81 -0.38
N PHE A 34 0.89 5.12 0.43
CA PHE A 34 0.93 6.36 1.21
C PHE A 34 1.10 7.60 0.32
N LEU A 35 1.96 7.52 -0.70
CA LEU A 35 2.10 8.59 -1.69
C LEU A 35 0.77 8.88 -2.37
N TRP A 36 0.07 7.83 -2.82
CA TRP A 36 -1.24 7.94 -3.43
C TRP A 36 -2.27 8.53 -2.46
N ALA A 37 -2.31 8.06 -1.21
CA ALA A 37 -3.24 8.57 -0.21
C ALA A 37 -3.01 10.07 0.10
N ALA A 38 -1.74 10.49 0.19
CA ALA A 38 -1.38 11.89 0.38
C ALA A 38 -1.79 12.75 -0.82
N TRP A 39 -1.50 12.27 -2.03
CA TRP A 39 -1.86 12.98 -3.26
C TRP A 39 -3.39 13.11 -3.41
N ALA A 40 -4.13 12.02 -3.22
CA ALA A 40 -5.59 12.02 -3.30
C ALA A 40 -6.23 12.88 -2.19
N ALA A 41 -5.62 12.95 -1.00
CA ALA A 41 -6.07 13.87 0.05
C ALA A 41 -5.90 15.35 -0.36
N LEU A 42 -4.78 15.70 -1.01
CA LEU A 42 -4.57 17.05 -1.56
C LEU A 42 -5.58 17.38 -2.66
N ASP A 43 -5.85 16.45 -3.57
CA ASP A 43 -6.86 16.65 -4.63
C ASP A 43 -8.26 16.90 -4.06
N VAL A 44 -8.66 16.11 -3.06
CA VAL A 44 -9.96 16.28 -2.39
C VAL A 44 -10.01 17.59 -1.61
N TRP A 45 -8.92 17.97 -0.94
CA TRP A 45 -8.82 19.27 -0.25
C TRP A 45 -8.95 20.44 -1.22
N ASN A 46 -8.23 20.42 -2.33
CA ASN A 46 -8.29 21.45 -3.36
C ASN A 46 -9.69 21.52 -4.01
N GLY A 47 -10.32 20.36 -4.24
CA GLY A 47 -11.69 20.28 -4.75
C GLY A 47 -12.73 20.82 -3.78
N TRP A 48 -12.54 20.60 -2.47
CA TRP A 48 -13.40 21.16 -1.43
C TRP A 48 -13.21 22.67 -1.25
N ALA A 49 -11.96 23.14 -1.24
CA ALA A 49 -11.64 24.56 -1.10
C ALA A 49 -12.20 25.43 -2.23
N ASN A 50 -12.37 24.85 -3.43
CA ASN A 50 -12.98 25.51 -4.59
C ASN A 50 -14.51 25.28 -4.70
N ASP A 51 -15.19 24.84 -3.63
CA ASP A 51 -16.64 24.55 -3.59
C ASP A 51 -17.13 23.51 -4.62
N ASN A 52 -16.21 22.76 -5.25
CA ASN A 52 -16.55 21.75 -6.25
C ASN A 52 -17.01 20.41 -5.63
N VAL A 53 -16.82 20.21 -4.33
CA VAL A 53 -17.07 18.92 -3.66
C VAL A 53 -17.94 19.08 -2.41
N ARG A 54 -19.08 18.39 -2.37
CA ARG A 54 -19.94 18.30 -1.17
C ARG A 54 -19.21 17.62 -0.01
N ASN A 55 -19.39 18.14 1.21
CA ASN A 55 -18.81 17.59 2.46
C ASN A 55 -19.01 16.07 2.64
N GLN A 56 -20.14 15.54 2.16
CA GLN A 56 -20.46 14.10 2.20
C GLN A 56 -19.52 13.24 1.34
N THR A 57 -19.03 13.77 0.21
CA THR A 57 -18.10 13.05 -0.68
C THR A 57 -16.71 12.99 -0.05
N LEU A 58 -16.31 14.06 0.65
CA LEU A 58 -15.03 14.15 1.35
C LEU A 58 -14.95 13.14 2.51
N SER A 59 -16.00 13.02 3.31
CA SER A 59 -16.04 12.06 4.42
C SER A 59 -16.05 10.60 3.95
N GLN A 60 -16.74 10.30 2.84
CA GLN A 60 -16.71 8.95 2.24
C GLN A 60 -15.34 8.61 1.67
N PHE A 61 -14.66 9.56 1.02
CA PHE A 61 -13.30 9.37 0.56
C PHE A 61 -12.35 9.08 1.73
N ALA A 62 -12.38 9.93 2.77
CA ALA A 62 -11.54 9.77 3.95
C ALA A 62 -11.74 8.40 4.62
N LEU A 63 -12.99 7.98 4.79
CA LEU A 63 -13.32 6.67 5.37
C LEU A 63 -12.80 5.51 4.51
N ARG A 64 -13.01 5.55 3.19
CA ARG A 64 -12.54 4.49 2.27
C ARG A 64 -11.02 4.39 2.25
N THR A 65 -10.33 5.53 2.21
CA THR A 65 -8.86 5.57 2.25
C THR A 65 -8.33 5.06 3.59
N ALA A 66 -8.95 5.44 4.71
CA ALA A 66 -8.58 4.92 6.03
C ALA A 66 -8.78 3.40 6.12
N LEU A 67 -9.91 2.88 5.65
CA LEU A 67 -10.18 1.43 5.62
C LEU A 67 -9.16 0.70 4.75
N LEU A 68 -8.82 1.24 3.57
CA LEU A 68 -7.81 0.66 2.69
C LEU A 68 -6.45 0.56 3.40
N LEU A 69 -6.03 1.63 4.09
CA LEU A 69 -4.76 1.66 4.82
C LEU A 69 -4.74 0.65 5.96
N VAL A 70 -5.82 0.56 6.74
CA VAL A 70 -5.94 -0.41 7.84
C VAL A 70 -5.86 -1.84 7.33
N ILE A 71 -6.61 -2.16 6.26
CA ILE A 71 -6.61 -3.50 5.67
C ILE A 71 -5.23 -3.84 5.09
N ALA A 72 -4.57 -2.89 4.41
CA ALA A 72 -3.24 -3.10 3.85
C ALA A 72 -2.21 -3.39 4.96
N VAL A 73 -2.21 -2.59 6.03
CA VAL A 73 -1.32 -2.79 7.18
C VAL A 73 -1.60 -4.13 7.86
N TRP A 74 -2.86 -4.46 8.10
CA TRP A 74 -3.23 -5.75 8.67
C TRP A 74 -2.79 -6.92 7.78
N MET A 75 -3.01 -6.86 6.48
CA MET A 75 -2.74 -8.01 5.61
C MET A 75 -1.24 -8.28 5.39
N PHE A 76 -0.39 -7.26 5.47
CA PHE A 76 1.04 -7.38 5.11
C PHE A 76 2.03 -7.07 6.24
N ALA A 77 1.58 -6.46 7.34
CA ALA A 77 2.43 -6.08 8.47
C ALA A 77 2.03 -6.73 9.81
N SER A 78 1.04 -7.65 9.82
CA SER A 78 0.72 -8.52 10.96
C SER A 78 1.11 -9.97 10.67
#